data_AF-A0A3A9VDQ4-F1
#
_entry.id   AF-A0A3A9VDQ4-F1
#
_cell.length_a   1.000
_cell.length_b   1.000
_cell.length_c   1.000
_cell.angle_alpha   90.00
_cell.angle_beta   90.00
_cell.angle_gamma   90.00
#
_symmetry.space_group_name_H-M   'P 1'
#
loop_
_entity.id
_entity.type
_entity.pdbx_description
1 polymer ?
#
loop_
_entity_poly.entity_id
_entity_poly.type
_entity_poly.pdbx_seq_one_letter_code
_entity_poly.pdbx_strand_id
1 'polypeptide(L)'
;MLEFLNEANWWCLLILLILAFLLGWFLSRWALKDKYRKELDDCKKENTKLKNVSNAHAKTTFSNPTTPETSASNNDIKAIKTRDHGGIPVSSQKPSSDKKPELDFTSFGKADASQKDDLKLISGVGPFIENKLNGIGIYTFEQISKFTKKDIDTVTELIQFFPGRIERDNWKDQAKKLMKE
;
A
#
# COMPACT_ATOMS: atom_id res chain seq x y z
N MET A 1 -10.62 -40.80 -61.64
CA MET A 1 -10.96 -41.04 -60.22
C MET A 1 -10.13 -40.15 -59.27
N LEU A 2 -9.54 -39.05 -59.74
CA LEU A 2 -8.67 -38.16 -58.95
C LEU A 2 -8.94 -36.67 -59.26
N GLU A 3 -10.19 -36.31 -59.60
CA GLU A 3 -10.61 -34.90 -59.74
C GLU A 3 -11.78 -34.56 -58.80
N PHE A 4 -11.91 -35.30 -57.70
CA PHE A 4 -12.89 -35.07 -56.64
C PHE A 4 -12.21 -34.62 -55.33
N LEU A 5 -11.03 -33.97 -55.44
CA LEU A 5 -10.27 -33.40 -54.31
C LEU A 5 -10.38 -31.86 -54.27
N ASN A 6 -11.55 -31.37 -54.67
CA ASN A 6 -12.38 -30.36 -54.04
C ASN A 6 -11.69 -29.24 -53.21
N GLU A 7 -11.78 -28.01 -53.72
CA GLU A 7 -11.57 -26.71 -53.05
C GLU A 7 -12.22 -26.62 -51.64
N ALA A 8 -13.25 -27.42 -51.35
CA ALA A 8 -13.94 -27.42 -50.05
C ALA A 8 -13.18 -28.11 -48.90
N ASN A 9 -12.09 -28.85 -49.16
CA ASN A 9 -11.36 -29.58 -48.11
C ASN A 9 -10.49 -28.68 -47.21
N TRP A 10 -10.06 -27.52 -47.70
CA TRP A 10 -9.26 -26.58 -46.91
C TRP A 10 -10.06 -25.92 -45.80
N TRP A 11 -11.35 -25.63 -46.04
CA TRP A 11 -12.26 -25.13 -45.03
C TRP A 11 -12.50 -26.15 -43.91
N CYS A 12 -12.61 -27.44 -44.25
CA CYS A 12 -12.73 -28.51 -43.25
C CYS A 12 -11.48 -28.62 -42.36
N LEU A 13 -10.28 -28.53 -42.95
CA LEU A 13 -9.03 -28.53 -42.18
C LEU A 13 -8.89 -27.29 -41.30
N LEU A 14 -9.30 -26.11 -41.79
CA LEU A 14 -9.32 -24.87 -41.03
C LEU A 14 -10.26 -24.96 -39.82
N ILE A 15 -11.47 -25.48 -40.01
CA ILE A 15 -12.46 -25.66 -38.94
C ILE A 15 -11.96 -26.65 -37.89
N LEU A 16 -11.29 -27.73 -38.31
CA LEU A 16 -10.70 -28.71 -37.39
C LEU A 16 -9.58 -28.11 -36.54
N LEU A 17 -8.71 -27.29 -37.13
CA LEU A 17 -7.65 -26.58 -36.40
C LEU A 17 -8.22 -25.57 -35.41
N ILE A 18 -9.26 -24.83 -35.80
CA ILE A 18 -9.92 -23.86 -34.93
C ILE A 18 -10.59 -24.58 -33.74
N LEU A 19 -11.27 -25.70 -33.98
CA LEU A 19 -11.88 -26.49 -32.91
C LEU A 19 -10.83 -27.02 -31.92
N ALA A 20 -9.73 -27.58 -32.42
CA ALA A 20 -8.63 -28.05 -31.56
C ALA A 20 -8.01 -26.91 -30.75
N PHE A 21 -7.83 -25.74 -31.36
CA PHE A 21 -7.33 -24.54 -30.69
C PHE A 21 -8.30 -24.03 -29.61
N LEU A 22 -9.61 -24.00 -29.90
CA LEU A 22 -10.63 -23.55 -28.94
C LEU A 22 -10.79 -24.53 -27.78
N LEU A 23 -10.72 -25.83 -28.04
CA LEU A 23 -10.70 -26.86 -26.99
C LEU A 23 -9.48 -26.67 -26.07
N GLY A 24 -8.28 -26.49 -26.65
CA GLY A 24 -7.07 -26.21 -25.89
C GLY A 24 -7.13 -24.88 -25.11
N TRP A 25 -7.67 -23.83 -25.73
CA TRP A 25 -7.86 -22.53 -25.09
C TRP A 25 -8.86 -22.59 -23.94
N PHE A 26 -9.96 -23.32 -24.11
CA PHE A 26 -10.99 -23.48 -23.09
C PHE A 26 -10.48 -24.29 -21.89
N LEU A 27 -9.78 -25.40 -22.15
CA LEU A 27 -9.11 -26.22 -21.12
C LEU A 27 -8.04 -25.40 -20.37
N SER A 28 -7.22 -24.64 -21.09
CA SER A 28 -6.18 -23.78 -20.49
C SER A 28 -6.76 -22.65 -19.64
N ARG A 29 -7.83 -21.99 -20.13
CA ARG A 29 -8.54 -20.90 -19.44
C ARG A 29 -9.22 -21.40 -18.16
N TRP A 30 -9.78 -22.60 -18.17
CA TRP A 30 -10.48 -23.19 -17.03
C TRP A 30 -9.51 -23.77 -16.00
N ALA A 31 -8.49 -24.52 -16.42
CA ALA A 31 -7.61 -25.26 -15.51
C ALA A 31 -6.64 -24.37 -14.70
N LEU A 32 -6.24 -23.20 -15.21
CA LEU A 32 -5.33 -22.31 -14.47
C LEU A 32 -6.06 -21.39 -13.49
N LYS A 33 -7.33 -21.05 -13.75
CA LYS A 33 -8.06 -20.05 -12.96
C LYS A 33 -8.37 -20.53 -11.53
N ASP A 34 -8.56 -21.83 -11.33
CA ASP A 34 -8.99 -22.37 -10.02
C ASP A 34 -7.86 -22.49 -8.99
N LYS A 35 -6.61 -22.69 -9.41
CA LYS A 35 -5.48 -22.81 -8.48
C LYS A 35 -5.13 -21.47 -7.82
N TYR A 36 -5.04 -20.39 -8.59
CA TYR A 36 -4.68 -19.06 -8.07
C TYR A 36 -5.80 -18.39 -7.26
N ARG A 37 -7.06 -18.80 -7.46
CA ARG A 37 -8.20 -18.26 -6.71
C ARG A 37 -8.21 -18.73 -5.26
N LYS A 38 -7.83 -19.98 -5.01
CA LYS A 38 -7.86 -20.58 -3.67
C LYS A 38 -6.84 -19.93 -2.73
N GLU A 39 -5.61 -19.75 -3.19
CA GLU A 39 -4.54 -19.09 -2.41
C GLU A 39 -4.88 -17.63 -2.09
N LEU A 40 -5.53 -16.92 -3.02
CA LEU A 40 -5.96 -15.54 -2.82
C LEU A 40 -7.07 -15.42 -1.75
N ASP A 41 -7.99 -16.39 -1.70
CA ASP A 41 -9.08 -16.41 -0.72
C ASP A 41 -8.59 -16.80 0.68
N ASP A 42 -7.61 -17.71 0.77
CA ASP A 42 -7.02 -18.12 2.04
C ASP A 42 -6.19 -16.98 2.65
N CYS A 43 -5.38 -16.27 1.86
CA CYS A 43 -4.63 -15.10 2.32
C CYS A 43 -5.56 -13.96 2.80
N LYS A 44 -6.69 -13.73 2.11
CA LYS A 44 -7.70 -12.75 2.54
C LYS A 44 -8.36 -13.15 3.87
N LYS A 45 -8.69 -14.42 4.06
CA LYS A 45 -9.28 -14.93 5.31
C LYS A 45 -8.32 -14.82 6.49
N GLU A 46 -7.03 -15.04 6.28
CA GLU A 46 -6.03 -14.88 7.34
C GLU A 46 -5.91 -13.39 7.74
N ASN A 47 -5.85 -12.49 6.76
CA ASN A 47 -5.77 -11.06 7.02
C ASN A 47 -7.02 -10.53 7.78
N THR A 48 -8.23 -11.02 7.47
CA THR A 48 -9.45 -10.65 8.21
C THR A 48 -9.48 -11.22 9.63
N LYS A 49 -9.00 -12.46 9.84
CA LYS A 49 -8.84 -13.03 11.19
C LYS A 49 -7.87 -12.23 12.03
N LEU A 50 -6.70 -11.86 11.49
CA LEU A 50 -5.69 -11.06 12.19
C LEU A 50 -6.21 -9.67 12.56
N LYS A 51 -6.96 -9.01 11.67
CA LYS A 51 -7.61 -7.72 11.96
C LYS A 51 -8.63 -7.82 13.10
N ASN A 52 -9.44 -8.88 13.13
CA ASN A 52 -10.44 -9.05 14.20
C ASN A 52 -9.79 -9.37 15.54
N VAL A 53 -8.70 -10.15 15.57
CA VAL A 53 -7.93 -10.42 16.80
C VAL A 53 -7.19 -9.18 17.30
N SER A 54 -6.62 -8.38 16.40
CA SER A 54 -5.99 -7.09 16.74
C SER A 54 -7.00 -6.10 17.32
N ASN A 55 -8.21 -6.02 16.76
CA ASN A 55 -9.28 -5.16 17.27
C ASN A 55 -9.83 -5.66 18.62
N ALA A 56 -9.81 -6.98 18.87
CA ALA A 56 -10.18 -7.54 20.17
C ALA A 56 -9.12 -7.21 21.26
N HIS A 57 -7.83 -7.27 20.92
CA HIS A 57 -6.74 -6.92 21.83
C HIS A 57 -6.68 -5.41 22.13
N ALA A 58 -7.08 -4.56 21.17
CA ALA A 58 -7.13 -3.10 21.39
C ALA A 58 -8.24 -2.67 22.37
N LYS A 59 -9.26 -3.51 22.60
CA LYS A 59 -10.41 -3.17 23.46
C LYS A 59 -10.18 -3.48 24.96
N THR A 60 -9.18 -4.28 25.31
CA THR A 60 -8.86 -4.67 26.70
C THR A 60 -7.74 -3.87 27.37
N THR A 61 -7.10 -2.93 26.66
CA THR A 61 -5.98 -2.12 27.22
C THR A 61 -6.42 -0.74 27.75
N PHE A 62 -7.69 -0.36 27.60
CA PHE A 62 -8.21 0.95 28.03
C PHE A 62 -9.31 0.82 29.11
N SER A 63 -8.99 0.19 30.24
CA SER A 63 -9.77 0.33 31.46
C SER A 63 -8.88 0.15 32.70
N ASN A 64 -8.32 1.25 33.20
CA ASN A 64 -7.83 1.35 34.58
C ASN A 64 -9.03 1.61 35.51
N PRO A 65 -9.05 1.09 36.77
CA PRO A 65 -8.46 1.86 37.86
C PRO A 65 -7.73 1.06 38.98
N THR A 66 -6.67 1.71 39.49
CA THR A 66 -6.28 1.93 40.91
C THR A 66 -6.08 0.76 41.90
N THR A 67 -4.83 0.65 42.39
CA THR A 67 -4.32 -0.08 43.57
C THR A 67 -4.92 0.45 44.90
N PRO A 68 -5.21 -0.39 45.93
CA PRO A 68 -4.21 -0.77 46.95
C PRO A 68 -4.24 -2.22 47.49
N GLU A 69 -3.06 -2.67 47.92
CA GLU A 69 -2.74 -3.64 49.02
C GLU A 69 -2.83 -5.18 48.88
N THR A 70 -1.61 -5.77 48.93
CA THR A 70 -1.09 -6.83 49.84
C THR A 70 -1.51 -8.31 49.71
N SER A 71 -0.49 -9.08 49.28
CA SER A 71 -0.06 -10.44 49.68
C SER A 71 -0.72 -11.71 49.13
N ALA A 72 0.17 -12.53 48.57
CA ALA A 72 0.34 -13.97 48.75
C ALA A 72 0.07 -14.88 47.53
N SER A 73 1.14 -15.62 47.22
CA SER A 73 1.16 -16.96 46.64
C SER A 73 1.03 -17.14 45.13
N ASN A 74 2.13 -17.69 44.61
CA ASN A 74 2.17 -18.77 43.62
C ASN A 74 2.36 -18.41 42.13
N ASN A 75 3.52 -18.85 41.63
CA ASN A 75 3.90 -19.16 40.24
C ASN A 75 3.60 -18.12 39.16
N ASP A 76 4.55 -17.20 38.95
CA ASP A 76 4.70 -16.48 37.68
C ASP A 76 6.16 -16.07 37.47
N ILE A 77 6.87 -16.73 36.54
CA ILE A 77 8.10 -16.14 35.97
C ILE A 77 7.64 -14.99 35.07
N LYS A 78 7.55 -13.80 35.65
CA LYS A 78 7.24 -12.56 34.94
C LYS A 78 8.53 -12.01 34.32
N ALA A 79 8.46 -11.60 33.06
CA ALA A 79 9.55 -10.89 32.39
C ALA A 79 10.00 -9.69 33.25
N ILE A 80 11.25 -9.71 33.70
CA ILE A 80 11.87 -8.58 34.39
C ILE A 80 12.18 -7.54 33.33
N LYS A 81 11.60 -6.34 33.48
CA LYS A 81 11.88 -5.16 32.65
C LYS A 81 13.35 -4.78 32.83
N THR A 82 14.23 -5.28 31.97
CA THR A 82 15.63 -4.90 31.97
C THR A 82 15.76 -3.53 31.32
N ARG A 83 15.84 -2.52 32.20
CA ARG A 83 16.21 -1.13 31.94
C ARG A 83 15.07 -0.31 31.31
N ASP A 84 14.61 0.68 32.09
CA ASP A 84 13.87 1.83 31.61
C ASP A 84 14.76 2.61 30.64
N HIS A 85 14.81 2.17 29.39
CA HIS A 85 15.02 3.10 28.30
C HIS A 85 13.68 3.80 28.09
N GLY A 86 13.35 4.67 29.05
CA GLY A 86 12.48 5.79 28.78
C GLY A 86 13.19 6.61 27.72
N GLY A 87 12.99 6.24 26.45
CA GLY A 87 13.17 7.18 25.37
C GLY A 87 12.33 8.39 25.77
N ILE A 88 12.98 9.55 25.86
CA ILE A 88 12.27 10.81 26.03
C ILE A 88 11.26 10.82 24.87
N PRO A 89 9.93 10.77 25.11
CA PRO A 89 9.02 11.13 24.06
C PRO A 89 9.39 12.57 23.76
N VAL A 90 10.00 12.83 22.60
CA VAL A 90 10.12 14.17 22.08
C VAL A 90 8.68 14.64 22.04
N SER A 91 8.35 15.46 23.03
CA SER A 91 7.03 16.01 23.26
C SER A 91 6.63 16.64 21.95
N SER A 92 5.71 15.99 21.25
CA SER A 92 4.92 16.57 20.21
C SER A 92 4.13 17.70 20.88
N GLN A 93 4.77 18.85 21.07
CA GLN A 93 4.09 20.10 21.25
C GLN A 93 3.33 20.33 19.96
N LYS A 94 2.09 19.83 19.95
CA LYS A 94 1.04 20.26 19.05
C LYS A 94 0.46 21.53 19.66
N PRO A 95 0.73 22.73 19.13
CA PRO A 95 -0.19 23.82 19.34
C PRO A 95 -1.45 23.44 18.57
N SER A 96 -2.50 23.15 19.33
CA SER A 96 -3.88 23.16 18.88
C SER A 96 -4.16 24.50 18.18
N SER A 97 -4.17 24.48 16.86
CA SER A 97 -4.85 25.45 16.04
C SER A 97 -5.73 24.66 15.10
N ASP A 98 -7.04 24.90 15.15
CA ASP A 98 -8.09 24.26 14.35
C ASP A 98 -8.00 24.58 12.83
N LYS A 99 -6.79 24.83 12.33
CA LYS A 99 -6.49 24.97 10.90
C LYS A 99 -5.84 23.69 10.41
N LYS A 100 -6.54 22.99 9.52
CA LYS A 100 -5.94 21.94 8.67
C LYS A 100 -4.63 22.50 8.08
N PRO A 101 -3.51 21.76 8.14
CA PRO A 101 -2.26 22.20 7.53
C PRO A 101 -2.53 22.53 6.06
N GLU A 102 -2.23 23.76 5.64
CA GLU A 102 -2.42 24.18 4.27
C GLU A 102 -1.12 23.95 3.49
N LEU A 103 -1.23 23.40 2.28
CA LEU A 103 -0.08 23.20 1.40
C LEU A 103 0.31 24.51 0.75
N ASP A 104 1.58 24.86 0.88
CA ASP A 104 2.17 25.97 0.16
C ASP A 104 2.67 25.51 -1.21
N PHE A 105 1.82 25.58 -2.22
CA PHE A 105 2.20 25.23 -3.60
C PHE A 105 3.21 26.21 -4.24
N THR A 106 3.57 27.31 -3.58
CA THR A 106 4.55 28.25 -4.13
C THR A 106 5.97 27.69 -4.10
N SER A 107 6.28 26.77 -3.18
CA SER A 107 7.62 26.19 -3.04
C SER A 107 7.93 25.10 -4.06
N PHE A 108 6.96 24.22 -4.35
CA PHE A 108 7.15 23.07 -5.23
C PHE A 108 6.35 23.12 -6.55
N GLY A 109 5.45 24.10 -6.70
CA GLY A 109 4.66 24.32 -7.91
C GLY A 109 3.30 23.60 -7.91
N LYS A 110 2.45 24.00 -8.86
CA LYS A 110 1.14 23.38 -9.10
C LYS A 110 1.22 22.51 -10.35
N ALA A 111 0.62 21.33 -10.27
CA ALA A 111 0.44 20.43 -11.40
C ALA A 111 -1.04 20.06 -11.51
N ASP A 112 -1.46 19.72 -12.72
CA ASP A 112 -2.81 19.23 -12.99
C ASP A 112 -2.83 17.70 -13.10
N ALA A 113 -3.99 17.08 -12.90
CA ALA A 113 -4.16 15.64 -13.04
C ALA A 113 -3.82 15.11 -14.45
N SER A 114 -3.89 15.98 -15.47
CA SER A 114 -3.47 15.67 -16.84
C SER A 114 -1.96 15.44 -17.00
N GLN A 115 -1.14 15.98 -16.10
CA GLN A 115 0.32 15.84 -16.11
C GLN A 115 0.82 14.80 -15.11
N LYS A 116 -0.07 13.94 -14.61
CA LYS A 116 0.22 13.02 -13.51
C LYS A 116 1.31 12.00 -13.90
N ASP A 117 2.35 11.95 -13.08
CA ASP A 117 3.41 10.94 -13.15
C ASP A 117 3.04 9.66 -12.39
N ASP A 118 3.72 8.56 -12.69
CA ASP A 118 3.59 7.34 -11.88
C ASP A 118 4.43 7.44 -10.59
N LEU A 119 3.85 8.08 -9.57
CA LEU A 119 4.51 8.26 -8.27
C LEU A 119 4.88 6.94 -7.57
N LYS A 120 4.33 5.79 -7.99
CA LYS A 120 4.66 4.47 -7.40
C LYS A 120 6.07 4.02 -7.78
N LEU A 121 6.73 4.68 -8.73
CA LEU A 121 8.14 4.44 -9.03
C LEU A 121 9.06 4.86 -7.86
N ILE A 122 8.60 5.73 -6.96
CA ILE A 122 9.33 6.10 -5.75
C ILE A 122 9.15 5.00 -4.69
N SER A 123 10.25 4.43 -4.22
CA SER A 123 10.24 3.45 -3.14
C SER A 123 9.63 4.05 -1.86
N GLY A 124 8.62 3.37 -1.32
CA GLY A 124 7.81 3.85 -0.19
C GLY A 124 6.47 4.48 -0.59
N VAL A 125 6.29 4.81 -1.87
CA VAL A 125 5.01 5.29 -2.42
C VAL A 125 4.26 4.09 -3.03
N GLY A 126 3.26 3.59 -2.31
CA GLY A 126 2.32 2.59 -2.85
C GLY A 126 1.09 3.23 -3.49
N PRO A 127 0.20 2.44 -4.14
CA PRO A 127 -1.04 2.94 -4.75
C PRO A 127 -1.92 3.75 -3.78
N PHE A 128 -1.93 3.37 -2.50
CA PHE A 128 -2.67 4.08 -1.46
C PHE A 128 -2.09 5.47 -1.16
N ILE A 129 -0.76 5.59 -1.12
CA ILE A 129 -0.06 6.84 -0.85
C ILE A 129 -0.15 7.76 -2.06
N GLU A 130 0.04 7.23 -3.26
CA GLU A 130 -0.17 7.95 -4.51
C GLU A 130 -1.58 8.57 -4.56
N ASN A 131 -2.63 7.80 -4.23
CA ASN A 131 -4.00 8.33 -4.19
C ASN A 131 -4.18 9.47 -3.18
N LYS A 132 -3.52 9.38 -2.02
CA LYS A 132 -3.55 10.46 -1.01
C LYS A 132 -2.80 11.70 -1.49
N LEU A 133 -1.64 11.55 -2.13
CA LEU A 133 -0.87 12.64 -2.72
C LEU A 133 -1.66 13.35 -3.84
N ASN A 134 -2.24 12.56 -4.74
CA ASN A 134 -3.13 13.09 -5.80
C ASN A 134 -4.34 13.82 -5.21
N GLY A 135 -4.90 13.32 -4.10
CA GLY A 135 -6.03 13.94 -3.41
C GLY A 135 -5.71 15.29 -2.78
N ILE A 136 -4.43 15.59 -2.54
CA ILE A 136 -3.95 16.89 -2.04
C ILE A 136 -3.29 17.75 -3.12
N GLY A 137 -3.38 17.36 -4.40
CA GLY A 137 -2.88 18.17 -5.52
C GLY A 137 -1.40 17.95 -5.88
N ILE A 138 -0.82 16.82 -5.47
CA ILE A 138 0.55 16.43 -5.78
C ILE A 138 0.50 15.29 -6.78
N TYR A 139 0.95 15.55 -8.01
CA TYR A 139 0.80 14.65 -9.14
C TYR A 139 2.12 14.29 -9.83
N THR A 140 3.17 15.10 -9.67
CA THR A 140 4.42 14.96 -10.45
C THR A 140 5.67 14.70 -9.60
N PHE A 141 6.68 14.09 -10.22
CA PHE A 141 8.01 13.96 -9.63
C PHE A 141 8.66 15.32 -9.41
N GLU A 142 8.38 16.30 -10.29
CA GLU A 142 8.89 17.66 -10.14
C GLU A 142 8.50 18.29 -8.81
N GLN A 143 7.23 18.17 -8.42
CA GLN A 143 6.75 18.69 -7.14
C GLN A 143 7.49 18.02 -5.97
N ILE A 144 7.56 16.68 -5.96
CA ILE A 144 8.22 15.92 -4.88
C ILE A 144 9.71 16.25 -4.78
N SER A 145 10.38 16.47 -5.92
CA SER A 145 11.80 16.81 -5.98
C SER A 145 12.15 18.13 -5.26
N LYS A 146 11.18 19.06 -5.20
CA LYS A 146 11.31 20.42 -4.67
C LYS A 146 10.87 20.56 -3.21
N PHE A 147 10.30 19.52 -2.60
CA PHE A 147 9.80 19.60 -1.22
C PHE A 147 10.84 20.13 -0.24
N THR A 148 10.48 21.11 0.58
CA THR A 148 11.29 21.52 1.73
C THR A 148 10.98 20.62 2.93
N LYS A 149 11.78 20.70 4.01
CA LYS A 149 11.49 19.96 5.26
C LYS A 149 10.08 20.28 5.79
N LYS A 150 9.70 21.56 5.74
CA LYS A 150 8.35 22.02 6.15
C LYS A 150 7.26 21.41 5.27
N ASP A 151 7.48 21.33 3.96
CA ASP A 151 6.52 20.71 3.04
C ASP A 151 6.38 19.22 3.33
N ILE A 152 7.49 18.52 3.60
CA ILE A 152 7.49 17.10 3.98
C ILE A 152 6.65 16.86 5.24
N ASP A 153 6.82 17.69 6.28
CA ASP A 153 6.07 17.57 7.52
C ASP A 153 4.57 17.84 7.29
N THR A 154 4.25 18.88 6.53
CA THR A 154 2.87 19.26 6.18
C THR A 154 2.19 18.17 5.36
N VAL A 155 2.87 17.64 4.34
CA VAL A 155 2.37 16.55 3.49
C VAL A 155 2.16 15.31 4.35
N THR A 156 3.11 14.96 5.22
CA THR A 156 3.02 13.80 6.12
C THR A 156 1.76 13.87 6.99
N GLU A 157 1.47 15.04 7.58
CA GLU A 157 0.27 15.25 8.40
C GLU A 157 -1.01 15.12 7.55
N LEU A 158 -1.02 15.72 6.36
CA LEU A 158 -2.17 15.72 5.46
C LEU A 158 -2.54 14.34 4.93
N ILE A 159 -1.55 13.54 4.56
CA ILE A 159 -1.80 12.17 4.10
C ILE A 159 -1.95 11.19 5.27
N GLN A 160 -1.79 11.64 6.52
CA GLN A 160 -1.80 10.83 7.74
C GLN A 160 -0.78 9.68 7.67
N PHE A 161 0.44 9.99 7.24
CA PHE A 161 1.53 9.02 7.13
C PHE A 161 2.45 9.08 8.34
N PHE A 162 3.30 8.06 8.50
CA PHE A 162 4.22 8.02 9.63
C PHE A 162 5.30 9.09 9.47
N PRO A 163 5.56 9.88 10.51
CA PRO A 163 6.60 10.92 10.48
C PRO A 163 7.97 10.32 10.17
N GLY A 164 8.76 11.06 9.41
CA GLY A 164 10.14 10.68 9.02
C GLY A 164 10.26 9.63 7.91
N ARG A 165 9.16 8.99 7.45
CA ARG A 165 9.26 7.99 6.37
C ARG A 165 9.64 8.61 5.02
N ILE A 166 9.09 9.77 4.69
CA ILE A 166 9.39 10.48 3.42
C ILE A 166 10.88 10.83 3.33
N GLU A 167 11.49 11.23 4.45
CA GLU A 167 12.92 11.52 4.52
C GLU A 167 13.77 10.25 4.51
N ARG A 168 13.44 9.26 5.33
CA ARG A 168 14.18 7.99 5.42
C ARG A 168 14.20 7.22 4.10
N ASP A 169 13.07 7.23 3.40
CA ASP A 169 12.93 6.60 2.10
C ASP A 169 13.43 7.52 0.97
N ASN A 170 13.99 8.71 1.27
CA ASN A 170 14.64 9.64 0.34
C ASN A 170 13.79 10.00 -0.90
N TRP A 171 12.50 10.28 -0.73
CA TRP A 171 11.58 10.51 -1.86
C TRP A 171 12.05 11.63 -2.80
N LYS A 172 12.61 12.72 -2.24
CA LYS A 172 13.11 13.85 -3.02
C LYS A 172 14.20 13.45 -4.02
N ASP A 173 15.17 12.68 -3.56
CA ASP A 173 16.31 12.30 -4.40
C ASP A 173 15.92 11.24 -5.42
N GLN A 174 14.97 10.35 -5.09
CA GLN A 174 14.37 9.43 -6.05
C GLN A 174 13.59 10.19 -7.14
N ALA A 175 12.75 11.16 -6.75
CA ALA A 175 12.01 11.97 -7.70
C ALA A 175 12.93 12.73 -8.66
N LYS A 176 14.05 13.31 -8.16
CA LYS A 176 15.07 13.95 -9.01
C LYS A 176 15.70 13.00 -10.03
N LYS A 177 15.91 11.74 -9.66
CA LYS A 177 16.46 10.73 -10.59
C LYS A 177 15.47 10.40 -11.69
N LEU A 178 14.20 10.18 -11.31
CA LEU A 178 13.12 9.86 -12.25
C LEU A 178 12.80 11.00 -13.23
N MET A 179 13.07 12.26 -12.86
CA MET A 179 12.95 13.39 -13.79
C MET A 179 14.02 13.45 -14.87
N LYS A 180 15.15 12.74 -14.69
CA LYS A 180 16.30 12.79 -15.59
C LYS A 180 16.27 11.66 -16.63
N GLU A 181 15.48 10.62 -16.39
CA GLU A 181 15.23 9.54 -17.35
C GLU A 181 14.16 9.96 -18.37
#